data_AF-A0A251S9C9-F1
#
_entry.id   AF-A0A251S9C9-F1
#
_cell.length_a   1.000
_cell.length_b   1.000
_cell.length_c   1.000
_cell.angle_alpha   90.00
_cell.angle_beta   90.00
_cell.angle_gamma   90.00
#
_symmetry.space_group_name_H-M   'P 1'
#
loop_
_entity.id
_entity.type
_entity.pdbx_description
1 polymer ?
#
loop_
_entity_poly.entity_id
_entity_poly.type
_entity_poly.pdbx_seq_one_letter_code
_entity_poly.pdbx_strand_id
1 'polypeptide(L)'
;MQKDHETALKNFQRAVHLNSRFVYAHTLCGHEYVALEDFENGIGSYQNALQIDPRHYNAWHGLAMIYLRQEKYEFSKHHFHRALNINPRSSVIMTYLGTSLHALKRNDEALSMMEKAIIADTKNPLPMYQKATILVMMEEFDDALTVLEELKEYAPHESSVYALMGKIYKYRSMYDMAMLHFGLALDLKPSATDVATIKAAIEKLHIPDELDDNL
;
A
#
# COMPACT_ATOMS: atom_id res chain seq x y z
N MET A 1 2.52 1.76 -22.05
CA MET A 1 3.02 1.60 -20.68
C MET A 1 4.38 0.90 -20.64
N GLN A 2 4.53 -0.41 -20.92
CA GLN A 2 5.85 -1.07 -20.86
C GLN A 2 6.93 -0.40 -21.76
N LYS A 3 6.56 -0.06 -23.00
CA LYS A 3 7.45 0.66 -23.94
C LYS A 3 7.90 2.04 -23.43
N ASP A 4 7.08 2.67 -22.59
CA ASP A 4 7.37 4.00 -22.04
C ASP A 4 8.42 3.89 -20.92
N HIS A 5 8.31 2.86 -20.07
CA HIS A 5 9.30 2.54 -19.03
C HIS A 5 10.69 2.20 -19.61
N GLU A 6 10.75 1.36 -20.65
CA GLU A 6 12.03 1.05 -21.31
C GLU A 6 12.69 2.30 -21.93
N THR A 7 11.88 3.20 -22.49
CA THR A 7 12.37 4.45 -23.09
C THR A 7 12.87 5.41 -22.00
N ALA A 8 12.11 5.56 -20.91
CA ALA A 8 12.50 6.35 -19.76
C ALA A 8 13.81 5.84 -19.14
N LEU A 9 13.92 4.52 -18.94
CA LEU A 9 15.12 3.86 -18.42
C LEU A 9 16.35 4.17 -19.28
N LYS A 10 16.26 4.05 -20.61
CA LYS A 10 17.37 4.41 -21.52
C LYS A 10 17.80 5.87 -21.36
N ASN A 11 16.85 6.79 -21.20
CA ASN A 11 17.15 8.21 -21.01
C ASN A 11 17.84 8.47 -19.66
N PHE A 12 17.37 7.84 -18.57
CA PHE A 12 18.00 7.98 -17.26
C PHE A 12 19.38 7.32 -17.19
N GLN A 13 19.57 6.17 -17.83
CA GLN A 13 20.89 5.54 -17.98
C GLN A 13 21.86 6.46 -18.74
N ARG A 14 21.40 7.16 -19.78
CA ARG A 14 22.22 8.17 -20.47
C ARG A 14 22.58 9.33 -19.55
N ALA A 15 21.66 9.78 -18.69
CA ALA A 15 21.94 10.82 -17.70
C ALA A 15 23.00 10.36 -16.67
N VAL A 16 22.92 9.11 -16.22
CA VAL A 16 23.95 8.49 -15.36
C VAL A 16 25.29 8.39 -16.08
N HIS A 17 25.31 8.03 -17.38
CA HIS A 17 26.55 7.96 -18.16
C HIS A 17 27.22 9.34 -18.32
N LEU A 18 26.43 10.40 -18.54
CA LEU A 18 26.93 11.76 -18.63
C LEU A 18 27.39 12.31 -17.27
N ASN A 19 26.72 11.92 -16.19
CA ASN A 19 27.11 12.28 -14.82
C ASN A 19 26.83 11.12 -13.85
N SER A 20 27.88 10.37 -13.53
CA SER A 20 27.78 9.20 -12.64
C SER A 20 27.39 9.55 -11.20
N ARG A 21 27.52 10.82 -10.79
CA ARG A 21 27.12 11.31 -9.46
C ARG A 21 25.71 11.89 -9.44
N PHE A 22 24.93 11.75 -10.51
CA PHE A 22 23.56 12.27 -10.55
C PHE A 22 22.59 11.36 -9.79
N VAL A 23 22.43 11.61 -8.49
CA VAL A 23 21.61 10.82 -7.54
C VAL A 23 20.18 10.56 -8.04
N TYR A 24 19.51 11.58 -8.56
CA TYR A 24 18.14 11.45 -9.06
C TYR A 24 18.06 10.54 -10.28
N ALA A 25 19.04 10.55 -11.20
CA ALA A 25 19.01 9.66 -12.34
C ALA A 25 19.15 8.19 -11.92
N HIS A 26 20.03 7.88 -10.96
CA HIS A 26 20.11 6.53 -10.37
C HIS A 26 18.79 6.12 -9.72
N THR A 27 18.16 7.01 -8.96
CA THR A 27 16.88 6.73 -8.29
C THR A 27 15.75 6.51 -9.30
N LEU A 28 15.72 7.31 -10.38
CA LEU A 28 14.74 7.16 -11.45
C LEU A 28 14.96 5.88 -12.26
N CYS A 29 16.22 5.51 -12.57
CA CYS A 29 16.52 4.18 -13.10
C CYS A 29 15.94 3.08 -12.20
N GLY A 30 16.11 3.21 -10.88
CA GLY A 30 15.53 2.29 -9.89
C GLY A 30 14.01 2.17 -10.00
N HIS A 31 13.29 3.29 -10.14
CA HIS A 31 11.83 3.27 -10.32
C HIS A 31 11.43 2.56 -11.63
N GLU A 32 12.12 2.84 -12.73
CA GLU A 32 11.81 2.21 -14.02
C GLU A 32 12.10 0.70 -14.02
N TYR A 33 13.21 0.27 -13.40
CA TYR A 33 13.50 -1.16 -13.22
C TYR A 33 12.41 -1.86 -12.39
N VAL A 34 11.93 -1.23 -11.31
CA VAL A 34 10.84 -1.78 -10.49
C VAL A 34 9.52 -1.86 -11.26
N ALA A 35 9.24 -0.88 -12.14
CA ALA A 35 8.06 -0.91 -13.01
C ALA A 35 8.13 -2.02 -14.06
N LEU A 36 9.35 -2.42 -14.45
CA LEU A 36 9.64 -3.56 -15.33
C LEU A 36 9.81 -4.89 -14.58
N GLU A 37 9.54 -4.92 -13.27
CA GLU A 37 9.72 -6.08 -12.37
C GLU A 37 11.17 -6.59 -12.25
N ASP A 38 12.14 -5.80 -12.72
CA ASP A 38 13.57 -6.07 -12.59
C ASP A 38 14.09 -5.57 -11.23
N PHE A 39 13.76 -6.29 -10.17
CA PHE A 39 14.09 -5.89 -8.82
C PHE A 39 15.59 -5.88 -8.52
N GLU A 40 16.37 -6.72 -9.20
CA GLU A 40 17.82 -6.82 -9.00
C GLU A 40 18.52 -5.53 -9.46
N ASN A 41 18.26 -5.09 -10.69
CA ASN A 41 18.82 -3.84 -11.19
C ASN A 41 18.20 -2.62 -10.49
N GLY A 42 16.94 -2.71 -10.05
CA GLY A 42 16.30 -1.71 -9.20
C GLY A 42 17.05 -1.49 -7.89
N ILE A 43 17.38 -2.57 -7.18
CA ILE A 43 18.18 -2.51 -5.93
C ILE A 43 19.54 -1.88 -6.20
N GLY A 44 20.26 -2.34 -7.23
CA GLY A 44 21.58 -1.79 -7.58
C GLY A 44 21.53 -0.28 -7.87
N SER A 45 20.49 0.18 -8.57
CA SER A 45 20.29 1.60 -8.89
C SER A 45 20.05 2.45 -7.64
N TYR A 46 19.20 2.00 -6.71
CA TYR A 46 19.02 2.72 -5.45
C TYR A 46 20.25 2.69 -4.56
N GLN A 47 20.98 1.57 -4.51
CA GLN A 47 22.24 1.47 -3.76
C GLN A 47 23.29 2.45 -4.32
N ASN A 48 23.41 2.58 -5.64
CA ASN A 48 24.27 3.57 -6.27
C ASN A 48 23.87 4.99 -5.87
N ALA A 49 22.57 5.31 -5.89
CA ALA A 49 22.08 6.62 -5.43
C ALA A 49 22.48 6.89 -3.96
N LEU A 50 22.35 5.90 -3.09
CA LEU A 50 22.68 6.01 -1.66
C LEU A 50 24.19 6.04 -1.37
N GLN A 51 25.02 5.44 -2.21
CA GLN A 51 26.47 5.59 -2.13
C GLN A 51 26.90 7.03 -2.42
N ILE A 52 26.18 7.72 -3.32
CA ILE A 52 26.47 9.11 -3.68
C ILE A 52 25.88 10.08 -2.65
N ASP A 53 24.63 9.87 -2.24
CA ASP A 53 23.94 10.65 -1.21
C ASP A 53 23.17 9.74 -0.24
N PRO A 54 23.76 9.44 0.94
CA PRO A 54 23.10 8.62 1.97
C PRO A 54 21.84 9.26 2.55
N ARG A 55 21.60 10.56 2.33
CA ARG A 55 20.39 11.28 2.76
C ARG A 55 19.32 11.32 1.68
N HIS A 56 19.46 10.58 0.58
CA HIS A 56 18.44 10.51 -0.45
C HIS A 56 17.27 9.61 -0.04
N TYR A 57 16.27 10.17 0.66
CA TYR A 57 15.16 9.38 1.22
C TYR A 57 14.35 8.61 0.16
N ASN A 58 14.25 9.11 -1.07
CA ASN A 58 13.53 8.42 -2.15
C ASN A 58 14.18 7.07 -2.51
N ALA A 59 15.51 6.98 -2.48
CA ALA A 59 16.20 5.72 -2.74
C ALA A 59 16.03 4.72 -1.57
N TRP A 60 16.04 5.20 -0.32
CA TRP A 60 15.69 4.36 0.83
C TRP A 60 14.24 3.85 0.74
N HIS A 61 13.29 4.72 0.39
CA HIS A 61 11.89 4.36 0.16
C HIS A 61 11.76 3.35 -0.98
N GLY A 62 12.46 3.56 -2.10
CA GLY A 62 12.48 2.63 -3.24
C GLY A 62 12.98 1.24 -2.87
N LEU A 63 14.10 1.14 -2.13
CA LEU A 63 14.59 -0.15 -1.60
C LEU A 63 13.55 -0.80 -0.68
N ALA A 64 12.98 -0.03 0.24
CA ALA A 64 11.99 -0.54 1.18
C ALA A 64 10.76 -1.11 0.46
N MET A 65 10.29 -0.46 -0.60
CA MET A 65 9.20 -0.93 -1.46
C MET A 65 9.55 -2.24 -2.19
N ILE A 66 10.78 -2.38 -2.71
CA ILE A 66 11.22 -3.65 -3.32
C ILE A 66 11.18 -4.77 -2.28
N TYR A 67 11.76 -4.54 -1.09
CA TYR A 67 11.77 -5.55 -0.04
C TYR A 67 10.37 -5.86 0.49
N LEU A 68 9.45 -4.89 0.49
CA LEU A 68 8.05 -5.11 0.83
C LEU A 68 7.40 -6.06 -0.17
N ARG A 69 7.58 -5.83 -1.49
CA ARG A 69 7.05 -6.69 -2.55
C ARG A 69 7.67 -8.10 -2.56
N GLN A 70 8.90 -8.22 -2.10
CA GLN A 70 9.58 -9.51 -1.91
C GLN A 70 9.21 -10.19 -0.57
N GLU A 71 8.28 -9.63 0.20
CA GLU A 71 7.85 -10.11 1.52
C GLU A 71 8.99 -10.18 2.56
N LYS A 72 10.07 -9.46 2.32
CA LYS A 72 11.23 -9.32 3.21
C LYS A 72 10.98 -8.18 4.20
N TYR A 73 9.98 -8.36 5.05
CA TYR A 73 9.42 -7.29 5.88
C TYR A 73 10.41 -6.67 6.88
N GLU A 74 11.37 -7.43 7.41
CA GLU A 74 12.43 -6.88 8.28
C GLU A 74 13.34 -5.88 7.54
N PHE A 75 13.75 -6.22 6.31
CA PHE A 75 14.53 -5.31 5.46
C PHE A 75 13.70 -4.09 5.06
N SER A 76 12.44 -4.31 4.69
CA SER A 76 11.50 -3.24 4.34
C SER A 76 11.35 -2.24 5.50
N LYS A 77 11.06 -2.72 6.71
CA LYS A 77 10.99 -1.93 7.94
C LYS A 77 12.27 -1.12 8.16
N HIS A 78 13.44 -1.74 8.04
CA HIS A 78 14.72 -1.04 8.20
C HIS A 78 14.87 0.13 7.23
N HIS A 79 14.61 -0.09 5.94
CA HIS A 79 14.78 0.93 4.91
C HIS A 79 13.72 2.04 4.98
N PHE A 80 12.45 1.71 5.30
CA PHE A 80 11.45 2.74 5.57
C PHE A 80 11.80 3.58 6.80
N HIS A 81 12.33 2.98 7.86
CA HIS A 81 12.78 3.74 9.03
C HIS A 81 13.94 4.69 8.68
N ARG A 82 14.88 4.28 7.81
CA ARG A 82 15.93 5.17 7.30
C ARG A 82 15.33 6.32 6.50
N ALA A 83 14.39 6.05 5.61
CA ALA A 83 13.70 7.08 4.82
C ALA A 83 12.93 8.07 5.72
N LEU A 84 12.22 7.57 6.74
CA LEU A 84 11.44 8.38 7.68
C LEU A 84 12.33 9.26 8.55
N ASN A 85 13.50 8.77 8.99
CA ASN A 85 14.46 9.59 9.75
C ASN A 85 14.95 10.81 8.96
N ILE A 86 14.95 10.73 7.63
CA ILE A 86 15.34 11.84 6.75
C ILE A 86 14.14 12.73 6.43
N ASN A 87 12.98 12.13 6.15
CA ASN A 87 11.73 12.84 5.87
C ASN A 87 10.64 12.47 6.90
N PRO A 88 10.67 13.06 8.10
CA PRO A 88 9.83 12.63 9.24
C PRO A 88 8.37 13.04 9.13
N ARG A 89 7.96 13.77 8.08
CA ARG A 89 6.57 14.22 7.87
C ARG A 89 5.88 13.50 6.70
N SER A 90 6.52 12.51 6.10
CA SER A 90 5.93 11.78 4.98
C SER A 90 4.87 10.80 5.49
N SER A 91 3.60 11.17 5.32
CA SER A 91 2.46 10.28 5.56
C SER A 91 2.63 8.94 4.81
N VAL A 92 3.03 9.00 3.53
CA VAL A 92 3.25 7.80 2.69
C VAL A 92 4.30 6.85 3.28
N ILE A 93 5.46 7.35 3.71
CA ILE A 93 6.51 6.51 4.30
C ILE A 93 6.02 5.88 5.62
N MET A 94 5.31 6.67 6.44
CA MET A 94 4.74 6.17 7.70
C MET A 94 3.74 5.03 7.45
N THR A 95 2.87 5.17 6.45
CA THR A 95 1.92 4.13 6.06
C THR A 95 2.62 2.83 5.68
N TYR A 96 3.57 2.86 4.76
CA TYR A 96 4.25 1.63 4.33
C TYR A 96 5.18 1.02 5.39
N LEU A 97 5.74 1.85 6.28
CA LEU A 97 6.38 1.36 7.50
C LEU A 97 5.37 0.60 8.38
N GLY A 98 4.18 1.16 8.59
CA GLY A 98 3.07 0.53 9.29
C GLY A 98 2.66 -0.80 8.64
N THR A 99 2.54 -0.85 7.32
CA THR A 99 2.25 -2.09 6.57
C THR A 99 3.32 -3.16 6.82
N SER A 100 4.60 -2.77 6.82
CA SER A 100 5.71 -3.68 7.11
C SER A 100 5.66 -4.20 8.55
N LEU A 101 5.31 -3.34 9.52
CA LEU A 101 5.12 -3.73 10.93
C LEU A 101 3.96 -4.70 11.11
N HIS A 102 2.84 -4.46 10.43
CA HIS A 102 1.68 -5.35 10.46
C HIS A 102 2.01 -6.73 9.87
N ALA A 103 2.73 -6.78 8.74
CA ALA A 103 3.18 -8.04 8.16
C ALA A 103 4.11 -8.83 9.10
N LEU A 104 4.86 -8.13 9.95
CA LEU A 104 5.67 -8.71 11.04
C LEU A 104 4.86 -9.03 12.31
N LYS A 105 3.53 -8.97 12.26
CA LYS A 105 2.61 -9.19 13.39
C LYS A 105 2.79 -8.20 14.56
N ARG A 106 3.36 -7.03 14.30
CA ARG A 106 3.52 -5.93 15.27
C ARG A 106 2.38 -4.93 15.11
N ASN A 107 1.15 -5.39 15.38
CA ASN A 107 -0.07 -4.67 15.05
C ASN A 107 -0.21 -3.33 15.79
N ASP A 108 0.09 -3.28 17.09
CA ASP A 108 0.00 -2.04 17.88
C ASP A 108 0.91 -0.93 17.32
N GLU A 109 2.12 -1.31 16.93
CA GLU A 109 3.07 -0.38 16.32
C GLU A 109 2.63 0.04 14.92
N ALA A 110 2.01 -0.86 14.16
CA ALA A 110 1.44 -0.55 12.87
C ALA A 110 0.29 0.47 12.99
N LEU A 111 -0.65 0.25 13.91
CA LEU A 111 -1.77 1.16 14.18
C LEU A 111 -1.27 2.53 14.65
N SER A 112 -0.30 2.57 15.57
CA SER A 112 0.34 3.83 15.99
C SER A 112 1.01 4.57 14.83
N MET A 113 1.63 3.84 13.89
CA MET A 113 2.20 4.44 12.68
C MET A 113 1.13 4.97 11.73
N MET A 114 -0.01 4.28 11.59
CA MET A 114 -1.13 4.77 10.79
C MET A 114 -1.70 6.07 11.37
N GLU A 115 -1.86 6.16 12.69
CA GLU A 115 -2.33 7.39 13.34
C GLU A 115 -1.41 8.57 13.09
N LYS A 116 -0.09 8.37 13.21
CA LYS A 116 0.90 9.40 12.85
C LYS A 116 0.79 9.80 11.39
N ALA A 117 0.56 8.84 10.48
CA ALA A 117 0.42 9.10 9.05
C ALA A 117 -0.85 9.92 8.72
N ILE A 118 -1.96 9.64 9.40
CA ILE A 118 -3.22 10.39 9.30
C ILE A 118 -3.02 11.84 9.77
N ILE A 119 -2.35 12.03 10.91
CA ILE A 119 -2.07 13.38 11.44
C ILE A 119 -1.11 14.15 10.51
N ALA A 120 -0.14 13.46 9.91
CA ALA A 120 0.84 14.07 9.03
C ALA A 120 0.23 14.59 7.71
N ASP A 121 -0.79 13.92 7.19
CA ASP A 121 -1.55 14.35 6.01
C ASP A 121 -3.00 13.88 6.10
N THR A 122 -3.87 14.76 6.56
CA THR A 122 -5.31 14.47 6.75
C THR A 122 -6.07 14.32 5.43
N LYS A 123 -5.45 14.63 4.29
CA LYS A 123 -6.08 14.49 2.96
C LYS A 123 -5.69 13.17 2.28
N ASN A 124 -4.72 12.45 2.82
CA ASN A 124 -4.31 11.16 2.30
C ASN A 124 -5.27 10.07 2.83
N PRO A 125 -6.08 9.43 1.98
CA PRO A 125 -7.01 8.39 2.43
C PRO A 125 -6.30 7.07 2.78
N LEU A 126 -5.12 6.84 2.22
CA LEU A 126 -4.43 5.56 2.30
C LEU A 126 -4.13 5.09 3.75
N PRO A 127 -3.60 5.93 4.66
CA PRO A 127 -3.39 5.53 6.05
C PRO A 127 -4.67 5.09 6.77
N MET A 128 -5.79 5.79 6.55
CA MET A 128 -7.08 5.43 7.17
C MET A 128 -7.58 4.09 6.64
N TYR A 129 -7.51 3.89 5.32
CA TYR A 129 -7.89 2.62 4.69
C TYR A 129 -7.04 1.45 5.20
N GLN A 130 -5.73 1.64 5.32
CA GLN A 130 -4.82 0.64 5.86
C GLN A 130 -5.06 0.38 7.35
N LYS A 131 -5.34 1.43 8.15
CA LYS A 131 -5.76 1.28 9.56
C LYS A 131 -7.00 0.40 9.67
N ALA A 132 -8.05 0.70 8.91
CA ALA A 132 -9.27 -0.10 8.89
C ALA A 132 -9.00 -1.56 8.47
N THR A 133 -8.17 -1.79 7.45
CA THR A 133 -7.81 -3.14 7.00
C THR A 133 -7.11 -3.94 8.10
N ILE A 134 -6.19 -3.32 8.84
CA ILE A 134 -5.50 -3.95 9.98
C ILE A 134 -6.50 -4.31 11.09
N LEU A 135 -7.42 -3.40 11.43
CA LEU A 135 -8.46 -3.63 12.44
C LEU A 135 -9.38 -4.78 12.03
N VAL A 136 -9.78 -4.87 10.76
CA VAL A 136 -10.55 -6.01 10.23
C VAL A 136 -9.80 -7.33 10.40
N MET A 137 -8.49 -7.36 10.12
CA MET A 137 -7.67 -8.56 10.32
C MET A 137 -7.46 -8.92 11.79
N MET A 138 -7.69 -7.99 12.71
CA MET A 138 -7.69 -8.20 14.15
C MET A 138 -9.09 -8.50 14.70
N GLU A 139 -10.11 -8.61 13.84
CA GLU A 139 -11.53 -8.77 14.20
C GLU A 139 -12.11 -7.61 15.04
N GLU A 140 -11.43 -6.46 15.06
CA GLU A 140 -11.89 -5.22 15.71
C GLU A 140 -12.87 -4.47 14.77
N PHE A 141 -14.00 -5.11 14.50
CA PHE A 141 -14.94 -4.67 13.46
C PHE A 141 -15.60 -3.32 13.75
N ASP A 142 -15.92 -3.02 15.00
CA ASP A 142 -16.59 -1.76 15.37
C ASP A 142 -15.64 -0.55 15.18
N ASP A 143 -14.37 -0.71 15.57
CA ASP A 143 -13.34 0.32 15.35
C ASP A 143 -13.02 0.47 13.86
N ALA A 144 -12.95 -0.64 13.12
CA ALA A 144 -12.76 -0.61 11.67
C ALA A 144 -13.89 0.14 10.96
N LEU A 145 -15.15 -0.11 11.32
CA LEU A 145 -16.31 0.60 10.77
C LEU A 145 -16.26 2.09 11.12
N THR A 146 -15.86 2.45 12.34
CA THR A 146 -15.71 3.86 12.74
C THR A 146 -14.70 4.58 11.83
N VAL A 147 -13.53 3.98 11.59
CA VAL A 147 -12.52 4.55 10.69
C VAL A 147 -13.03 4.63 9.23
N LEU A 148 -13.78 3.64 8.76
CA LEU A 148 -14.32 3.62 7.40
C LEU A 148 -15.45 4.64 7.21
N GLU A 149 -16.28 4.87 8.23
CA GLU A 149 -17.29 5.92 8.24
C GLU A 149 -16.64 7.30 8.13
N GLU A 150 -15.58 7.57 8.90
CA GLU A 150 -14.81 8.80 8.75
C GLU A 150 -14.19 8.92 7.34
N LEU A 151 -13.56 7.85 6.85
CA LEU A 151 -12.91 7.84 5.54
C LEU A 151 -13.91 8.10 4.40
N LYS A 152 -15.12 7.55 4.49
CA LYS A 152 -16.20 7.76 3.51
C LYS A 152 -16.56 9.24 3.36
N GLU A 153 -16.55 10.02 4.44
CA GLU A 153 -16.84 11.46 4.38
C GLU A 153 -15.75 12.24 3.62
N TYR A 154 -14.49 11.79 3.70
CA TYR A 154 -13.36 12.42 3.00
C TYR A 154 -13.17 11.92 1.56
N ALA A 155 -13.45 10.65 1.31
CA ALA A 155 -13.26 9.96 0.02
C ALA A 155 -14.53 9.19 -0.40
N PRO A 156 -15.67 9.88 -0.64
CA PRO A 156 -16.97 9.23 -0.84
C PRO A 156 -17.08 8.40 -2.13
N HIS A 157 -16.14 8.58 -3.06
CA HIS A 157 -16.11 7.91 -4.36
C HIS A 157 -15.12 6.74 -4.41
N GLU A 158 -14.64 6.27 -3.26
CA GLU A 158 -13.72 5.15 -3.20
C GLU A 158 -14.47 3.83 -2.94
N SER A 159 -14.64 3.03 -4.01
CA SER A 159 -15.36 1.75 -3.96
C SER A 159 -14.78 0.74 -2.96
N SER A 160 -13.47 0.77 -2.75
CA SER A 160 -12.74 -0.10 -1.83
C SER A 160 -13.22 0.05 -0.38
N VAL A 161 -13.66 1.25 0.01
CA VAL A 161 -14.17 1.57 1.36
C VAL A 161 -15.48 0.80 1.60
N TYR A 162 -16.44 0.94 0.69
CA TYR A 162 -17.72 0.23 0.78
C TYR A 162 -17.55 -1.28 0.65
N ALA A 163 -16.63 -1.75 -0.21
CA ALA A 163 -16.33 -3.18 -0.31
C ALA A 163 -15.78 -3.74 1.01
N LEU A 164 -14.93 -2.99 1.71
CA LEU A 164 -14.40 -3.39 3.01
C LEU A 164 -15.49 -3.40 4.10
N MET A 165 -16.35 -2.39 4.13
CA MET A 165 -17.53 -2.38 5.02
C MET A 165 -18.45 -3.59 4.75
N GLY A 166 -18.69 -3.91 3.47
CA GLY A 166 -19.47 -5.09 3.09
C GLY A 166 -18.86 -6.40 3.60
N LYS A 167 -17.53 -6.54 3.56
CA LYS A 167 -16.82 -7.69 4.15
C LYS A 167 -17.03 -7.76 5.67
N ILE A 168 -16.93 -6.63 6.38
CA ILE A 168 -17.17 -6.58 7.83
C ILE A 168 -18.60 -7.06 8.16
N TYR A 169 -19.60 -6.53 7.47
CA TYR A 169 -20.99 -6.96 7.69
C TYR A 169 -21.22 -8.42 7.34
N LYS A 170 -20.54 -8.96 6.32
CA LYS A 170 -20.57 -10.39 5.98
C LYS A 170 -20.02 -11.23 7.15
N TYR A 171 -18.85 -10.88 7.68
CA TYR A 171 -18.25 -11.58 8.84
C TYR A 171 -19.17 -11.56 10.07
N ARG A 172 -19.95 -10.50 10.26
CA ARG A 172 -20.95 -10.39 11.33
C ARG A 172 -22.30 -11.06 11.02
N SER A 173 -22.41 -11.80 9.91
CA SER A 173 -23.65 -12.39 9.40
C SER A 173 -24.79 -11.39 9.16
N MET A 174 -24.47 -10.10 9.01
CA MET A 174 -25.42 -9.03 8.69
C MET A 174 -25.56 -8.92 7.16
N TYR A 175 -26.12 -9.97 6.56
CA TYR A 175 -26.14 -10.18 5.12
C TYR A 175 -26.83 -9.05 4.33
N ASP A 176 -27.92 -8.48 4.85
CA ASP A 176 -28.60 -7.35 4.20
C ASP A 176 -27.70 -6.13 4.09
N MET A 177 -26.97 -5.81 5.17
CA MET A 177 -26.02 -4.70 5.21
C MET A 177 -24.79 -4.97 4.35
N ALA A 178 -24.31 -6.21 4.32
CA ALA A 178 -23.22 -6.62 3.45
C ALA A 178 -23.59 -6.46 1.98
N MET A 179 -24.77 -6.95 1.58
CA MET A 179 -25.29 -6.82 0.21
C MET A 179 -25.47 -5.35 -0.18
N LEU A 180 -25.99 -4.51 0.71
CA LEU A 180 -26.10 -3.07 0.49
C LEU A 180 -24.74 -2.44 0.18
N HIS A 181 -23.72 -2.68 1.02
CA HIS A 181 -22.41 -2.06 0.86
C HIS A 181 -21.64 -2.59 -0.35
N PHE A 182 -21.77 -3.89 -0.68
CA PHE A 182 -21.24 -4.41 -1.94
C PHE A 182 -21.92 -3.81 -3.16
N GLY A 183 -23.23 -3.58 -3.11
CA GLY A 183 -23.97 -2.87 -4.15
C GLY A 183 -23.43 -1.45 -4.36
N LEU A 184 -23.31 -0.68 -3.27
CA LEU A 184 -22.71 0.67 -3.30
C LEU A 184 -21.29 0.66 -3.88
N ALA A 185 -20.48 -0.33 -3.51
CA ALA A 185 -19.13 -0.47 -4.05
C ALA A 185 -19.12 -0.69 -5.57
N LEU A 186 -20.05 -1.48 -6.11
CA LEU A 186 -20.19 -1.74 -7.55
C LEU A 186 -20.72 -0.51 -8.32
N ASP A 187 -21.64 0.26 -7.72
CA ASP A 187 -22.20 1.47 -8.32
C ASP A 187 -21.13 2.55 -8.55
N LEU A 188 -20.08 2.56 -7.73
CA LEU A 188 -18.91 3.43 -7.88
C LEU A 188 -17.96 3.02 -9.02
N LYS A 189 -18.34 2.03 -9.84
CA LYS A 189 -17.58 1.54 -11.01
C LYS A 189 -16.13 1.18 -10.67
N PRO A 190 -15.92 0.19 -9.78
CA PRO A 190 -14.60 -0.24 -9.39
C PRO A 190 -13.85 -0.89 -10.56
N SER A 191 -12.56 -1.18 -10.36
CA SER A 191 -11.76 -1.87 -11.37
C SER A 191 -12.35 -3.25 -11.71
N ALA A 192 -12.05 -3.79 -12.89
CA ALA A 192 -12.59 -5.10 -13.29
C ALA A 192 -12.20 -6.22 -12.31
N THR A 193 -11.00 -6.14 -11.71
CA THR A 193 -10.54 -7.05 -10.66
C THR A 193 -11.39 -6.94 -9.40
N ASP A 194 -11.64 -5.71 -8.95
CA ASP A 194 -12.46 -5.47 -7.76
C ASP A 194 -13.92 -5.87 -7.97
N VAL A 195 -14.48 -5.64 -9.18
CA VAL A 195 -15.82 -6.13 -9.54
C VAL A 195 -15.91 -7.64 -9.37
N ALA A 196 -14.92 -8.38 -9.87
CA ALA A 196 -14.89 -9.83 -9.73
C ALA A 196 -14.81 -10.25 -8.26
N THR A 197 -13.96 -9.61 -7.46
CA THR A 197 -13.83 -9.89 -6.02
C THR A 197 -15.11 -9.58 -5.26
N ILE A 198 -15.77 -8.44 -5.53
CA ILE A 198 -17.02 -8.05 -4.86
C ILE A 198 -18.15 -9.01 -5.24
N LYS A 199 -18.29 -9.38 -6.52
CA LYS A 199 -19.29 -10.35 -6.96
C LYS A 199 -19.09 -11.72 -6.33
N ALA A 200 -17.84 -12.21 -6.27
CA ALA A 200 -17.53 -13.44 -5.57
C ALA A 200 -17.91 -13.38 -4.08
N ALA A 201 -17.69 -12.23 -3.42
CA ALA A 201 -18.11 -12.04 -2.03
C ALA A 201 -19.64 -12.03 -1.87
N ILE A 202 -20.39 -11.49 -2.83
CA ILE A 202 -21.86 -11.54 -2.87
C ILE A 202 -22.36 -12.98 -3.08
N GLU A 203 -21.73 -13.76 -3.97
CA GLU A 203 -22.13 -15.15 -4.21
C GLU A 203 -21.93 -16.02 -2.96
N LYS A 204 -20.87 -15.75 -2.19
CA LYS A 204 -20.54 -16.43 -0.94
C LYS A 204 -21.23 -15.82 0.29
N LEU A 205 -22.18 -14.88 0.13
CA LEU A 205 -22.78 -14.17 1.25
C LEU A 205 -23.45 -15.12 2.26
N HIS A 206 -24.04 -16.22 1.79
CA HIS A 206 -24.70 -17.23 2.61
C HIS A 206 -23.88 -18.51 2.82
N ILE A 207 -22.62 -18.54 2.37
CA ILE A 207 -21.73 -19.69 2.51
C ILE A 207 -20.82 -19.42 3.73
N PRO A 208 -20.78 -20.31 4.74
CA PRO A 208 -19.87 -20.16 5.88
C PRO A 208 -18.40 -20.10 5.43
N ASP A 209 -17.63 -19.17 5.99
CA ASP A 209 -16.22 -18.91 5.60
C ASP A 209 -15.27 -20.10 5.88
N GLU A 210 -15.67 -21.08 6.70
CA GLU A 210 -14.90 -22.31 6.98
C GLU A 210 -14.66 -23.21 5.74
N LEU A 211 -15.30 -22.91 4.61
CA LEU A 211 -15.17 -23.66 3.36
C LEU A 211 -14.16 -23.06 2.36
N ASP A 212 -13.54 -21.91 2.67
CA ASP A 212 -12.69 -21.17 1.71
C ASP A 212 -11.17 -21.45 1.85
N ASP A 213 -10.74 -22.22 2.86
CA ASP A 213 -9.33 -22.58 3.09
C ASP A 213 -8.84 -23.81 2.29
N ASN A 214 -9.66 -24.35 1.37
CA ASN A 214 -9.28 -25.43 0.48
C ASN A 214 -9.54 -25.06 -0.98
N LEU A 215 -8.64 -24.28 -1.60
CA LEU A 215 -8.35 -24.29 -3.04
C LEU A 215 -7.05 -23.53 -3.35
#